data_AF-A0A660UXV7-F1
#
_entry.id   AF-A0A660UXV7-F1
#
_cell.length_a   1.000
_cell.length_b   1.000
_cell.length_c   1.000
_cell.angle_alpha   90.00
_cell.angle_beta   90.00
_cell.angle_gamma   90.00
#
_symmetry.space_group_name_H-M   'P 1'
#
loop_
_entity.id
_entity.type
_entity.pdbx_description
1 polymer ?
#
loop_
_entity_poly.entity_id
_entity_poly.type
_entity_poly.pdbx_seq_one_letter_code
_entity_poly.pdbx_strand_id
1 'polypeptide(L)'
;MGRVQLNLDRAGRQSEGGPADVAVAGGGPAAASMHLAAEEVQLLQRRADILSAGDRALVMMYLEKGSCFSDIARVAGLNEANVARRIHKLIGRLLDGKYITCLRHRTVLGKLNLAIAKDRLIEGLSVRQIAAKRRTTVYRVRRGLLKIRLLLDGRLKTEDD
;
A
#
# COMPACT_ATOMS: atom_id res chain seq x y z
N MET A 1 -16.00 -56.86 -32.36
CA MET A 1 -16.40 -55.92 -33.43
C MET A 1 -15.88 -54.54 -33.03
N GLY A 2 -15.00 -53.83 -33.71
CA GLY A 2 -14.27 -54.03 -34.96
C GLY A 2 -13.57 -52.70 -35.32
N ARG A 3 -12.35 -52.83 -35.86
CA ARG A 3 -11.57 -51.87 -36.67
C ARG A 3 -10.74 -50.76 -36.01
N VAL A 4 -9.44 -50.96 -36.23
CA VAL A 4 -8.34 -50.02 -36.44
C VAL A 4 -8.53 -49.22 -37.74
N GLN A 5 -8.13 -47.94 -37.73
CA GLN A 5 -7.58 -47.13 -38.85
C GLN A 5 -7.23 -45.74 -38.26
N LEU A 6 -5.98 -45.29 -38.09
CA LEU A 6 -4.90 -44.92 -39.03
C LEU A 6 -5.31 -43.95 -40.16
N ASN A 7 -4.45 -42.93 -40.31
CA ASN A 7 -4.21 -42.06 -41.46
C ASN A 7 -5.13 -40.82 -41.60
N LEU A 8 -4.71 -39.65 -42.10
CA LEU A 8 -3.51 -39.25 -42.85
C LEU A 8 -3.36 -37.71 -42.82
N ASP A 9 -2.13 -37.27 -43.09
CA ASP A 9 -1.62 -35.96 -43.55
C ASP A 9 -2.55 -34.91 -44.18
N ARG A 10 -2.26 -33.62 -43.87
CA ARG A 10 -1.86 -32.54 -44.82
C ARG A 10 -1.70 -31.22 -44.05
N ALA A 11 -0.50 -30.65 -43.96
CA ALA A 11 0.13 -29.76 -44.94
C ALA A 11 -0.69 -28.48 -45.24
N GLY A 12 -0.23 -27.35 -44.69
CA GLY A 12 -0.72 -26.00 -44.99
C GLY A 12 0.25 -24.95 -44.46
N ARG A 13 1.28 -24.67 -45.25
CA ARG A 13 2.28 -23.60 -45.08
C ARG A 13 1.71 -22.27 -45.59
N GLN A 14 2.21 -21.16 -45.01
CA GLN A 14 2.30 -19.79 -45.57
C GLN A 14 0.96 -19.06 -45.72
N SER A 15 0.82 -17.74 -45.62
CA SER A 15 1.66 -16.57 -45.35
C SER A 15 0.72 -15.56 -44.65
N GLU A 16 1.14 -14.55 -43.92
CA GLU A 16 1.45 -13.19 -44.41
C GLU A 16 0.93 -12.23 -43.32
N GLY A 17 1.69 -11.19 -42.98
CA GLY A 17 1.27 -10.22 -41.98
C GLY A 17 2.43 -9.63 -41.20
N GLY A 18 3.20 -8.76 -41.88
CA GLY A 18 4.24 -7.94 -41.28
C GLY A 18 3.73 -6.94 -40.22
N PRO A 19 4.64 -6.11 -39.70
CA PRO A 19 4.50 -5.45 -38.41
C PRO A 19 3.45 -4.35 -38.47
N ALA A 20 2.38 -4.49 -37.69
CA ALA A 20 1.56 -3.36 -37.33
C ALA A 20 2.29 -2.58 -36.24
N ASP A 21 2.87 -1.44 -36.65
CA ASP A 21 3.02 -0.24 -35.85
C ASP A 21 1.99 -0.20 -34.72
N VAL A 22 2.40 -0.58 -33.50
CA VAL A 22 1.67 -0.16 -32.31
C VAL A 22 2.17 1.24 -32.01
N ALA A 23 1.45 2.17 -32.65
CA ALA A 23 1.47 3.58 -32.37
C ALA A 23 1.71 3.84 -30.88
N VAL A 24 2.74 4.63 -30.63
CA VAL A 24 2.93 5.42 -29.42
C VAL A 24 1.67 6.24 -29.21
N ALA A 25 0.72 5.70 -28.47
CA ALA A 25 -0.39 6.46 -27.91
C ALA A 25 0.15 7.27 -26.73
N GLY A 26 0.75 8.41 -27.08
CA GLY A 26 0.91 9.53 -26.18
C GLY A 26 -0.47 9.91 -25.63
N GLY A 27 -0.62 9.76 -24.32
CA GLY A 27 -1.84 10.09 -23.60
C GLY A 27 -1.69 9.76 -22.11
N GLY A 28 -0.48 9.87 -21.56
CA GLY A 28 -0.30 9.83 -20.12
C GLY A 28 -0.99 11.06 -19.53
N PRO A 29 -1.99 10.92 -18.64
CA PRO A 29 -2.50 12.07 -17.91
C PRO A 29 -1.33 12.64 -17.11
N ALA A 30 -1.02 13.88 -17.46
CA ALA A 30 -0.06 14.76 -16.83
C ALA A 30 0.04 14.51 -15.31
N ALA A 31 1.25 14.17 -14.89
CA ALA A 31 1.84 14.62 -13.64
C ALA A 31 0.83 14.90 -12.50
N ALA A 32 0.29 13.84 -11.92
CA ALA A 32 0.01 13.85 -10.48
C ALA A 32 1.36 13.80 -9.72
N SER A 33 2.29 14.67 -10.09
CA SER A 33 3.48 14.96 -9.33
C SER A 33 2.99 15.80 -8.16
N MET A 34 2.67 15.12 -7.06
CA MET A 34 2.43 15.78 -5.79
C MET A 34 3.73 16.56 -5.48
N HIS A 35 3.74 17.86 -5.79
CA HIS A 35 4.84 18.76 -5.44
C HIS A 35 4.79 18.94 -3.93
N LEU A 36 5.35 17.96 -3.22
CA LEU A 36 5.55 18.02 -1.78
C LEU A 36 6.65 19.03 -1.50
N ALA A 37 6.44 19.88 -0.49
CA ALA A 37 7.49 20.77 -0.03
C ALA A 37 8.67 19.94 0.52
N ALA A 38 9.90 20.47 0.45
CA ALA A 38 11.09 19.75 0.91
C ALA A 38 10.97 19.29 2.38
N GLU A 39 10.29 20.08 3.22
CA GLU A 39 10.00 19.75 4.62
C GLU A 39 9.05 18.55 4.76
N GLU A 40 8.03 18.46 3.90
CA GLU A 40 7.09 17.33 3.88
C GLU A 40 7.77 16.05 3.43
N VAL A 41 8.67 16.13 2.44
CA VAL A 41 9.47 14.99 1.98
C VAL A 41 10.34 14.47 3.13
N GLN A 42 11.06 15.34 3.84
CA GLN A 42 11.88 14.94 4.99
C GLN A 42 11.04 14.33 6.11
N LEU A 43 9.86 14.89 6.39
CA LEU A 43 8.94 14.35 7.37
C LEU A 43 8.47 12.94 6.97
N LEU A 44 8.09 12.76 5.70
CA LEU A 44 7.64 11.48 5.16
C LEU A 44 8.74 10.43 5.21
N GLN A 45 9.97 10.77 4.86
CA GLN A 45 11.12 9.87 4.96
C GLN A 45 11.32 9.36 6.40
N ARG A 46 11.27 10.26 7.39
CA ARG A 46 11.37 9.86 8.81
C ARG A 46 10.21 8.97 9.26
N ARG A 47 9.01 9.19 8.72
CA ARG A 47 7.82 8.38 9.07
C ARG A 47 7.72 7.08 8.26
N ALA A 48 8.43 6.96 7.14
CA ALA A 48 8.39 5.77 6.29
C ALA A 48 8.93 4.51 6.99
N ASP A 49 9.79 4.65 8.00
CA ASP A 49 10.29 3.53 8.80
C ASP A 49 9.20 2.82 9.61
N ILE A 50 8.03 3.44 9.76
CA ILE A 50 6.86 2.83 10.41
C ILE A 50 6.17 1.82 9.48
N LEU A 51 6.33 1.99 8.16
CA LEU A 51 5.68 1.15 7.16
C LEU A 51 6.22 -0.29 7.16
N SER A 52 5.53 -1.18 6.45
CA SER A 52 6.10 -2.48 6.11
C SER A 52 7.28 -2.30 5.15
N ALA A 53 8.21 -3.26 5.08
CA ALA A 53 9.39 -3.15 4.21
C ALA A 53 9.03 -2.88 2.73
N GLY A 54 7.98 -3.54 2.22
CA GLY A 54 7.48 -3.32 0.86
C GLY A 54 6.85 -1.95 0.66
N ASP A 55 5.98 -1.52 1.58
CA ASP A 55 5.36 -0.19 1.50
C ASP A 55 6.39 0.94 1.65
N ARG A 56 7.41 0.74 2.51
CA ARG A 56 8.55 1.66 2.67
C ARG A 56 9.32 1.79 1.37
N ALA A 57 9.66 0.67 0.72
CA ALA A 57 10.39 0.70 -0.55
C ALA A 57 9.62 1.49 -1.63
N LEU A 58 8.31 1.28 -1.75
CA LEU A 58 7.47 2.02 -2.70
C LEU A 58 7.46 3.52 -2.42
N VAL A 59 7.29 3.92 -1.16
CA VAL A 59 7.27 5.34 -0.77
C VAL A 59 8.65 5.97 -0.94
N MET A 60 9.73 5.29 -0.58
CA MET A 60 11.09 5.80 -0.73
C MET A 60 11.46 5.97 -2.21
N MET A 61 11.11 5.00 -3.08
CA MET A 61 11.31 5.15 -4.52
C MET A 61 10.59 6.38 -5.09
N TYR A 62 9.38 6.65 -4.61
CA TYR A 62 8.63 7.84 -5.00
C TYR A 62 9.30 9.14 -4.53
N LEU A 63 9.73 9.19 -3.26
CA LEU A 63 10.30 10.40 -2.64
C LEU A 63 11.73 10.71 -3.11
N GLU A 64 12.57 9.71 -3.34
CA GLU A 64 14.00 9.91 -3.65
C GLU A 64 14.25 10.25 -5.12
N LYS A 65 13.51 9.62 -6.04
CA LYS A 65 13.79 9.71 -7.48
C LYS A 65 12.85 10.65 -8.21
N GLY A 66 11.80 11.17 -7.55
CA GLY A 66 10.67 11.79 -8.23
C GLY A 66 10.06 10.86 -9.28
N SER A 67 10.24 9.54 -9.12
CA SER A 67 9.88 8.55 -10.13
C SER A 67 8.38 8.59 -10.39
N CYS A 68 8.02 8.59 -11.66
CA CYS A 68 6.64 8.43 -12.07
C CYS A 68 6.11 7.05 -11.63
N PHE A 69 4.81 6.96 -11.41
CA PHE A 69 4.18 5.72 -10.93
C PHE A 69 4.42 4.54 -11.88
N SER A 70 4.56 4.79 -13.18
CA SER A 70 4.88 3.78 -14.20
C SER A 70 6.25 3.14 -14.01
N ASP A 71 7.28 3.89 -13.62
CA ASP A 71 8.61 3.34 -13.35
C ASP A 71 8.62 2.47 -12.10
N ILE A 72 7.95 2.92 -11.04
CA ILE A 72 7.80 2.15 -9.81
C ILE A 72 7.03 0.85 -10.10
N ALA A 73 5.96 0.93 -10.90
CA ALA A 73 5.17 -0.21 -11.31
C ALA A 73 5.96 -1.23 -12.12
N ARG A 74 6.80 -0.76 -13.07
CA ARG A 74 7.67 -1.62 -13.87
C ARG A 74 8.68 -2.36 -13.01
N VAL A 75 9.33 -1.67 -12.06
CA VAL A 75 10.30 -2.28 -11.14
C VAL A 75 9.64 -3.27 -10.18
N ALA A 76 8.44 -2.95 -9.69
CA ALA A 76 7.71 -3.79 -8.74
C ALA A 76 6.92 -4.94 -9.40
N GLY A 77 6.80 -4.95 -10.74
CA GLY A 77 5.93 -5.89 -11.46
C GLY A 77 4.44 -5.73 -11.13
N LEU A 78 4.02 -4.51 -10.76
CA LEU A 78 2.66 -4.18 -10.33
C LEU A 78 1.93 -3.33 -11.36
N ASN A 79 0.61 -3.26 -11.25
CA ASN A 79 -0.19 -2.32 -12.05
C ASN A 79 0.02 -0.89 -11.53
N GLU A 80 0.33 0.05 -12.44
CA GLU A 80 0.54 1.47 -12.16
C GLU A 80 -0.60 2.10 -11.35
N ALA A 81 -1.86 1.86 -11.74
CA ALA A 81 -3.01 2.42 -11.04
C ALA A 81 -3.09 1.93 -9.59
N ASN A 82 -2.67 0.70 -9.31
CA ASN A 82 -2.62 0.17 -7.95
C ASN A 82 -1.46 0.79 -7.16
N VAL A 83 -0.30 0.99 -7.79
CA VAL A 83 0.86 1.64 -7.19
C VAL A 83 0.53 3.08 -6.80
N ALA A 84 -0.02 3.88 -7.73
CA ALA A 84 -0.42 5.26 -7.47
C ALA A 84 -1.42 5.36 -6.31
N ARG A 85 -2.50 4.57 -6.34
CA ARG A 85 -3.50 4.52 -5.27
C ARG A 85 -2.90 4.10 -3.93
N ARG A 86 -1.96 3.15 -3.94
CA ARG A 86 -1.30 2.67 -2.71
C ARG A 86 -0.42 3.76 -2.12
N ILE A 87 0.44 4.40 -2.93
CA ILE A 87 1.34 5.47 -2.49
C ILE A 87 0.54 6.65 -1.94
N HIS A 88 -0.49 7.12 -2.66
CA HIS A 88 -1.34 8.22 -2.17
C HIS A 88 -1.98 7.91 -0.82
N LYS A 89 -2.49 6.68 -0.63
CA LYS A 89 -3.04 6.26 0.67
C LYS A 89 -1.99 6.21 1.77
N LEU A 90 -0.78 5.74 1.47
CA LEU A 90 0.30 5.68 2.44
C LEU A 90 0.76 7.08 2.85
N ILE A 91 1.00 7.97 1.89
CA ILE A 91 1.38 9.36 2.14
C ILE A 91 0.30 10.06 2.98
N GLY A 92 -0.97 9.95 2.60
CA GLY A 92 -2.08 10.54 3.36
C GLY A 92 -2.12 10.04 4.81
N ARG A 93 -1.90 8.75 5.05
CA ARG A 93 -1.84 8.17 6.41
C ARG A 93 -0.62 8.61 7.20
N LEU A 94 0.52 8.78 6.53
CA LEU A 94 1.74 9.26 7.15
C LEU A 94 1.63 10.74 7.53
N LEU A 95 0.96 11.57 6.73
CA LEU A 95 0.76 13.00 7.00
C LEU A 95 -0.27 13.25 8.10
N ASP A 96 -1.39 12.51 8.12
CA ASP A 96 -2.48 12.60 9.11
C ASP A 96 -2.00 12.51 10.57
N GLY A 97 -0.83 11.92 10.82
CA GLY A 97 -0.13 12.04 12.11
C GLY A 97 -0.79 11.29 13.27
N LYS A 98 -2.00 10.73 13.10
CA LYS A 98 -2.74 9.99 14.14
C LYS A 98 -1.92 8.88 14.78
N TYR A 99 -1.13 8.15 13.98
CA TYR A 99 -0.26 7.11 14.53
C TYR A 99 0.92 7.67 15.33
N ILE A 100 1.43 8.86 14.97
CA ILE A 100 2.46 9.56 15.77
C ILE A 100 1.91 9.98 17.12
N THR A 101 0.68 10.46 17.17
CA THR A 101 -0.02 10.72 18.45
C THR A 101 -0.09 9.45 19.29
N CYS A 102 -0.46 8.31 18.69
CA CYS A 102 -0.44 7.04 19.40
C CYS A 102 0.95 6.68 19.95
N LEU A 103 2.03 6.94 19.18
CA LEU A 103 3.40 6.70 19.63
C LEU A 103 3.83 7.60 20.80
N ARG A 104 3.37 8.87 20.82
CA ARG A 104 3.62 9.80 21.94
C ARG A 104 3.01 9.26 23.24
N HIS A 105 1.82 8.67 23.16
CA HIS A 105 1.13 8.08 24.32
C HIS A 105 1.33 6.56 24.42
N ARG A 106 2.54 6.07 24.08
CA ARG A 106 2.86 4.63 24.10
C ARG A 106 2.70 3.99 25.47
N THR A 107 2.92 4.75 26.54
CA THR A 107 2.80 4.32 27.93
C THR A 107 1.34 3.96 28.26
N VAL A 108 0.41 4.79 27.79
CA VAL A 108 -1.04 4.62 28.01
C VAL A 108 -1.66 3.54 27.12
N LEU A 109 -1.27 3.49 25.84
CA LEU A 109 -1.84 2.54 24.89
C LEU A 109 -1.32 1.11 25.10
N GLY A 110 -0.11 0.92 25.62
CA GLY A 110 0.50 -0.40 25.75
C GLY A 110 0.77 -1.06 24.39
N LYS A 111 1.60 -2.10 24.41
CA LYS A 111 2.17 -2.71 23.18
C LYS A 111 1.11 -3.26 22.22
N LEU A 112 0.06 -3.90 22.74
CA LEU A 112 -0.99 -4.49 21.92
C LEU A 112 -1.81 -3.42 21.19
N ASN A 113 -2.20 -2.33 21.86
CA ASN A 113 -3.00 -1.30 21.20
C ASN A 113 -2.15 -0.50 20.21
N LEU A 114 -0.86 -0.30 20.47
CA LEU A 114 0.05 0.26 19.46
C LEU A 114 0.13 -0.60 18.20
N ALA A 115 0.21 -1.93 18.37
CA ALA A 115 0.19 -2.85 17.25
C ALA A 115 -1.14 -2.80 16.46
N ILE A 116 -2.27 -2.75 17.17
CA ILE A 116 -3.61 -2.57 16.57
C ILE A 116 -3.69 -1.20 15.85
N ALA A 117 -3.15 -0.14 16.44
CA ALA A 117 -3.11 1.20 15.87
C ALA A 117 -2.28 1.20 14.57
N LYS A 118 -1.11 0.56 14.55
CA LYS A 118 -0.29 0.41 13.35
C LYS A 118 -1.06 -0.29 12.25
N ASP A 119 -1.63 -1.46 12.54
CA ASP A 119 -2.35 -2.25 11.55
C ASP A 119 -3.58 -1.49 10.99
N ARG A 120 -4.25 -0.70 11.83
CA ARG A 120 -5.45 0.03 11.40
C ARG A 120 -5.14 1.34 10.69
N LEU A 121 -4.29 2.18 11.28
CA LEU A 121 -4.05 3.54 10.81
C LEU A 121 -3.03 3.59 9.67
N ILE A 122 -2.02 2.72 9.71
CA ILE A 122 -0.95 2.70 8.71
C ILE A 122 -1.26 1.68 7.62
N GLU A 123 -1.50 0.43 8.00
CA GLU A 123 -1.70 -0.64 7.00
C GLU A 123 -3.13 -0.65 6.43
N GLY A 124 -4.10 -0.14 7.19
CA GLY A 124 -5.50 -0.04 6.76
C GLY A 124 -6.26 -1.36 6.85
N LEU A 125 -5.80 -2.29 7.68
CA LEU A 125 -6.43 -3.59 7.84
C LEU A 125 -7.82 -3.48 8.47
N SER A 126 -8.71 -4.39 8.07
CA SER A 126 -10.01 -4.56 8.72
C SER A 126 -9.86 -5.18 10.10
N VAL A 127 -10.85 -5.00 10.99
CA VAL A 127 -10.84 -5.58 12.35
C VAL A 127 -10.62 -7.09 12.33
N ARG A 128 -11.23 -7.79 11.36
CA ARG A 128 -11.06 -9.24 11.19
C ARG A 128 -9.62 -9.61 10.79
N GLN A 129 -9.03 -8.87 9.85
CA GLN A 129 -7.63 -9.07 9.44
C GLN A 129 -6.66 -8.79 10.59
N ILE A 130 -6.91 -7.76 11.40
CA ILE A 130 -6.09 -7.45 12.57
C ILE A 130 -6.19 -8.58 13.60
N ALA A 131 -7.41 -9.05 13.87
CA ALA A 131 -7.65 -10.16 14.79
C ALA A 131 -6.88 -11.42 14.36
N ALA A 132 -6.96 -11.77 13.07
CA ALA A 132 -6.21 -12.89 12.50
C ALA A 132 -4.69 -12.68 12.60
N LYS A 133 -4.18 -11.54 12.13
CA LYS A 133 -2.74 -11.21 12.11
C LYS A 133 -2.12 -11.22 13.51
N ARG A 134 -2.85 -10.74 14.51
CA ARG A 134 -2.40 -10.62 15.90
C ARG A 134 -2.82 -11.80 16.78
N ARG A 135 -3.43 -12.84 16.20
CA ARG A 135 -3.94 -14.03 16.90
C ARG A 135 -4.78 -13.65 18.13
N THR A 136 -5.67 -12.69 17.95
CA THR A 136 -6.51 -12.13 19.03
C THR A 136 -7.98 -12.11 18.62
N THR A 137 -8.87 -11.89 19.58
CA THR A 137 -10.30 -11.84 19.29
C THR A 137 -10.71 -10.51 18.69
N VAL A 138 -11.73 -10.53 17.83
CA VAL A 138 -12.36 -9.32 17.28
C VAL A 138 -12.79 -8.36 18.39
N TYR A 139 -13.27 -8.89 19.52
CA TYR A 139 -13.62 -8.10 20.69
C TYR A 139 -12.44 -7.30 21.24
N ARG A 140 -11.28 -7.94 21.45
CA ARG A 140 -10.06 -7.26 21.92
C ARG A 140 -9.60 -6.18 20.96
N VAL A 141 -9.67 -6.43 19.64
CA VAL A 141 -9.35 -5.41 18.63
C VAL A 141 -10.31 -4.23 18.73
N ARG A 142 -11.62 -4.46 18.81
CA ARG A 142 -12.63 -3.38 18.95
C ARG A 142 -12.40 -2.55 20.21
N ARG A 143 -12.12 -3.19 21.35
CA ARG A 143 -11.80 -2.51 22.61
C ARG A 143 -10.52 -1.67 22.48
N GLY A 144 -9.48 -2.20 21.85
CA GLY A 144 -8.25 -1.44 21.58
C GLY A 144 -8.49 -0.23 20.68
N LEU A 145 -9.26 -0.40 19.60
CA LEU A 145 -9.63 0.70 18.70
C LEU A 145 -10.47 1.78 19.40
N LEU A 146 -11.35 1.39 20.32
CA LEU A 146 -12.10 2.36 21.12
C LEU A 146 -11.16 3.20 22.00
N LYS A 147 -10.18 2.58 22.66
CA LYS A 147 -9.16 3.30 23.46
C LYS A 147 -8.35 4.27 22.59
N ILE A 148 -7.91 3.81 21.42
CA ILE A 148 -7.16 4.64 20.47
C ILE A 148 -8.01 5.84 20.03
N ARG A 149 -9.29 5.62 19.70
CA ARG A 149 -10.21 6.69 19.31
C ARG A 149 -10.38 7.72 20.43
N LEU A 150 -10.65 7.26 21.66
CA LEU A 150 -10.79 8.15 22.82
C LEU A 150 -9.53 8.99 23.06
N LEU A 151 -8.35 8.41 22.83
CA LEU A 151 -7.09 9.13 22.93
C LEU A 151 -6.93 10.18 21.83
N LEU A 152 -7.26 9.84 20.59
CA LEU A 152 -7.20 10.78 19.47
C LEU A 152 -8.23 11.92 19.59
N ASP A 153 -9.37 11.64 20.22
CA ASP A 153 -10.41 12.63 20.51
C ASP A 153 -10.06 13.51 21.75
N GLY A 154 -8.91 13.28 22.40
CA GLY A 154 -8.47 14.02 23.60
C GLY A 154 -9.28 13.70 24.86
N ARG A 155 -10.09 12.63 24.86
CA ARG A 155 -11.00 12.25 25.95
C ARG A 155 -10.39 11.28 26.96
N LEU A 156 -9.17 10.82 26.70
CA LEU A 156 -8.45 9.90 27.55
C LEU A 156 -7.41 10.71 28.32
N LYS A 157 -7.69 11.01 29.59
CA LYS A 157 -6.79 11.76 30.47
C LYS A 157 -5.49 10.98 30.62
N THR A 158 -4.40 11.58 30.19
CA THR A 158 -3.04 11.17 30.51
C THR A 158 -2.67 11.79 31.85
N GLU A 159 -2.14 11.01 32.79
CA GLU A 159 -1.79 11.47 34.14
C GLU A 159 -0.52 12.35 34.18
N ASP A 160 -0.08 12.88 33.03
CA ASP A 160 1.14 13.69 32.86
C ASP A 160 0.82 15.05 32.20
N ASP A 161 -0.32 15.68 32.57
CA ASP A 161 -0.64 17.09 32.29
C ASP A 161 -0.78 17.87 33.60
#